data_AF-A0A960YNZ5-F1
#
_entry.id   AF-A0A960YNZ5-F1
#
_cell.length_a   1.000
_cell.length_b   1.000
_cell.length_c   1.000
_cell.angle_alpha   90.00
_cell.angle_beta   90.00
_cell.angle_gamma   90.00
#
_symmetry.space_group_name_H-M   'P 1'
#
loop_
_entity.id
_entity.type
_entity.pdbx_description
1 polymer ?
#
loop_
_entity_poly.entity_id
_entity_poly.type
_entity_poly.pdbx_seq_one_letter_code
_entity_poly.pdbx_strand_id
1 'polypeptide(L)'
;MLRLCRESGIRWYVVDKAIIPAQELRSRDQLISVGRDYIPGKEALLRNTVFSVFAPDSKTQDFSSRELLAEAVFWSIGELINNANKANNRWAILHNALYQKAAQDRPEGELEQLKEDIDYAIQHNQTEMLKQYGLSNVDLTASILKLIEKHRTNSFALSESFKKKIDVTLRIKPRNEGDLFIIHVINNSPITVIDRERVEYNLNKIKEDLIEAGKSPFEAAVQLYDKAEDHRGGGFGAGLRSIVLFLKEGYNPFDVDIVYSRLIQYRSAANSTIFSVELPIPVHK
;
A
#
# COMPACT_ATOMS: atom_id res chain seq x y z
N MET A 1 40.72 27.98 13.46
CA MET A 1 41.14 27.28 12.22
C MET A 1 39.98 26.36 11.82
N LEU A 2 39.21 26.77 10.82
CA LEU A 2 38.04 26.03 10.33
C LEU A 2 38.50 24.79 9.53
N ARG A 3 37.97 23.62 9.86
CA ARG A 3 37.93 22.46 8.94
C ARG A 3 36.49 22.00 8.79
N LEU A 4 35.92 22.35 7.64
CA LEU A 4 34.77 21.66 7.05
C LEU A 4 35.25 20.32 6.51
N CYS A 5 34.61 19.23 6.91
CA CYS A 5 34.47 18.04 6.08
C CYS A 5 33.03 17.53 6.24
N ARG A 6 32.37 17.43 5.08
CA ARG A 6 31.04 16.88 4.85
C ARG A 6 31.03 15.40 5.26
N GLU A 7 29.89 14.92 5.75
CA GLU A 7 29.26 13.71 5.21
C GLU A 7 27.86 13.53 5.80
N SER A 8 26.89 13.63 4.91
CA SER A 8 25.48 13.28 5.06
C SER A 8 25.35 11.76 5.22
N GLY A 9 25.52 11.25 6.44
CA GLY A 9 25.19 9.87 6.77
C GLY A 9 23.90 9.82 7.57
N ILE A 10 22.79 9.42 6.93
CA ILE A 10 21.60 9.00 7.68
C ILE A 10 22.01 7.72 8.44
N ARG A 11 22.41 7.87 9.70
CA ARG A 11 22.66 6.76 10.62
C ARG A 11 21.31 6.20 11.05
N TRP A 12 20.82 5.18 10.36
CA TRP A 12 19.77 4.32 10.90
C TRP A 12 20.40 3.47 12.00
N TYR A 13 20.25 3.93 13.24
CA TYR A 13 20.39 3.04 14.38
C TYR A 13 19.36 1.91 14.19
N VAL A 14 19.80 0.65 14.25
CA VAL A 14 18.93 -0.44 14.71
C VAL A 14 18.67 -0.10 16.18
N VAL A 15 17.77 0.85 16.41
CA VAL A 15 17.33 1.26 17.74
C VAL A 15 16.62 0.05 18.34
N ASP A 16 16.79 -0.16 19.65
CA ASP A 16 15.96 -1.01 20.52
C ASP A 16 14.46 -0.72 20.31
N LYS A 17 13.90 -1.23 19.21
CA LYS A 17 12.54 -0.96 18.75
C LYS A 17 11.82 -2.28 18.60
N ALA A 18 10.53 -2.27 18.91
CA ALA A 18 9.67 -3.43 18.82
C ALA A 18 9.80 -4.12 17.45
N ILE A 19 9.90 -5.45 17.47
CA ILE A 19 9.95 -6.34 16.31
C ILE A 19 8.95 -7.45 16.58
N ILE A 20 8.19 -7.88 15.57
CA ILE A 20 7.41 -9.11 15.67
C ILE A 20 8.33 -10.28 15.31
N PRO A 21 8.62 -11.23 16.22
CA PRO A 21 9.54 -12.32 15.93
C PRO A 21 9.03 -13.21 14.78
N ALA A 22 9.95 -13.76 13.97
CA ALA A 22 9.59 -14.66 12.88
C ALA A 22 8.80 -15.90 13.35
N GLN A 23 9.08 -16.40 14.56
CA GLN A 23 8.31 -17.50 15.17
C GLN A 23 6.85 -17.12 15.42
N GLU A 24 6.60 -15.88 15.86
CA GLU A 24 5.25 -15.37 16.06
C GLU A 24 4.49 -15.15 14.74
N LEU A 25 5.21 -14.79 13.67
CA LEU A 25 4.64 -14.72 12.32
C LEU A 25 4.28 -16.10 11.76
N ARG A 26 4.94 -17.17 12.22
CA ARG A 26 4.65 -18.55 11.79
C ARG A 26 3.42 -19.13 12.48
N SER A 27 3.18 -18.75 13.74
CA SER A 27 2.10 -19.32 14.55
C SER A 27 0.74 -18.71 14.23
N ARG A 28 0.66 -17.41 13.93
CA ARG A 28 -0.61 -16.70 13.69
C ARG A 28 -0.44 -15.50 12.76
N ASP A 29 -1.58 -15.02 12.26
CA ASP A 29 -1.65 -13.73 11.57
C ASP A 29 -1.38 -12.62 12.59
N GLN A 30 -0.47 -11.71 12.25
CA GLN A 30 -0.10 -10.57 13.09
C GLN A 30 -0.67 -9.29 12.50
N LEU A 31 -1.32 -8.46 13.31
CA LEU A 31 -2.03 -7.26 12.86
C LEU A 31 -1.28 -5.99 13.27
N ILE A 32 -0.91 -5.17 12.29
CA ILE A 32 -0.42 -3.81 12.48
C ILE A 32 -1.46 -2.84 11.93
N SER A 33 -2.15 -2.14 12.83
CA SER A 33 -3.15 -1.14 12.47
C SER A 33 -2.52 0.23 12.26
N VAL A 34 -2.47 0.72 11.04
CA VAL A 34 -2.07 2.10 10.68
C VAL A 34 -3.32 2.99 10.68
N GLY A 35 -3.28 4.17 11.30
CA GLY A 35 -4.49 4.98 11.49
C GLY A 35 -4.25 6.46 11.70
N ARG A 36 -5.32 7.19 12.08
CA ARG A 36 -5.35 8.65 12.33
C ARG A 36 -4.14 9.16 13.12
N ASP A 37 -3.77 8.42 14.15
CA ASP A 37 -2.59 8.68 14.97
C ASP A 37 -1.40 7.92 14.39
N TYR A 38 -0.92 8.34 13.21
CA TYR A 38 0.30 7.77 12.64
C TYR A 38 1.44 7.88 13.65
N ILE A 39 1.84 6.76 14.25
CA ILE A 39 2.94 6.72 15.21
C ILE A 39 4.16 6.21 14.45
N PRO A 40 5.26 6.98 14.37
CA PRO A 40 6.54 6.51 13.82
C PRO A 40 7.01 5.15 14.38
N GLY A 41 6.53 4.77 15.57
CA GLY A 41 6.75 3.45 16.16
C GLY A 41 6.15 2.28 15.36
N LYS A 42 5.00 2.45 14.69
CA LYS A 42 4.37 1.38 13.88
C LYS A 42 5.08 1.17 12.55
N GLU A 43 5.52 2.26 11.92
CA GLU A 43 6.39 2.20 10.75
C GLU A 43 7.70 1.47 11.08
N ALA A 44 8.32 1.83 12.20
CA ALA A 44 9.55 1.18 12.64
C ALA A 44 9.34 -0.30 13.02
N LEU A 45 8.22 -0.64 13.67
CA LEU A 45 7.84 -2.03 13.93
C LEU A 45 7.72 -2.84 12.63
N LEU A 46 7.00 -2.31 11.64
CA LEU A 46 6.83 -2.94 10.34
C LEU A 46 8.17 -3.12 9.63
N ARG A 47 8.97 -2.05 9.55
CA ARG A 47 10.30 -2.07 8.94
C ARG A 47 11.20 -3.13 9.60
N ASN A 48 11.35 -3.09 10.91
CA ASN A 48 12.19 -4.03 11.64
C ASN A 48 11.70 -5.48 11.48
N THR A 49 10.39 -5.69 11.43
CA THR A 49 9.80 -7.01 11.19
C THR A 49 10.10 -7.53 9.77
N VAL A 50 10.02 -6.68 8.75
CA VAL A 50 10.41 -7.07 7.38
C VAL A 50 11.90 -7.41 7.31
N PHE A 51 12.75 -6.57 7.92
CA PHE A 51 14.19 -6.82 7.98
C PHE A 51 14.56 -8.10 8.72
N SER A 52 13.88 -8.43 9.82
CA SER A 52 14.13 -9.68 10.55
C SER A 52 13.70 -10.92 9.76
N VAL A 53 12.82 -10.79 8.76
CA VAL A 53 12.41 -11.89 7.89
C VAL A 53 13.40 -12.10 6.74
N PHE A 54 13.83 -11.02 6.08
CA PHE A 54 14.63 -11.12 4.85
C PHE A 54 16.14 -10.96 5.08
N ALA A 55 16.56 -10.28 6.16
CA ALA A 55 17.95 -10.00 6.49
C ALA A 55 18.26 -10.17 8.01
N PRO A 56 17.97 -11.34 8.63
CA PRO A 56 18.09 -11.53 10.08
C PRO A 56 19.53 -11.46 10.61
N ASP A 57 20.54 -11.71 9.77
CA ASP A 57 21.96 -11.74 10.16
C ASP A 57 22.70 -10.42 9.86
N SER A 58 21.98 -9.37 9.42
CA SER A 58 22.54 -8.04 9.17
C SER A 58 23.07 -7.42 10.46
N LYS A 59 24.35 -7.67 10.76
CA LYS A 59 25.09 -7.03 11.86
C LYS A 59 25.97 -5.87 11.39
N THR A 60 26.06 -5.66 10.08
CA THR A 60 26.95 -4.69 9.43
C THR A 60 26.21 -4.00 8.29
N GLN A 61 26.45 -2.70 8.07
CA GLN A 61 25.88 -1.88 6.99
C GLN A 61 26.50 -2.21 5.62
N ASP A 62 26.56 -3.48 5.26
CA ASP A 62 26.93 -3.86 3.90
C ASP A 62 25.65 -4.28 3.20
N PHE A 63 25.21 -3.46 2.24
CA PHE A 63 23.95 -3.64 1.49
C PHE A 63 24.01 -4.94 0.68
N SER A 64 23.83 -6.05 1.38
CA SER A 64 23.72 -7.36 0.78
C SER A 64 22.41 -7.42 0.00
N SER A 65 22.35 -8.33 -0.97
CA SER A 65 21.16 -8.62 -1.77
C SER A 65 19.90 -8.82 -0.92
N ARG A 66 20.06 -9.30 0.32
CA ARG A 66 18.98 -9.53 1.29
C ARG A 66 18.48 -8.25 1.95
N GLU A 67 19.36 -7.30 2.26
CA GLU A 67 18.98 -6.00 2.81
C GLU A 67 18.26 -5.15 1.78
N LEU A 68 18.75 -5.14 0.54
CA LEU A 68 18.09 -4.45 -0.57
C LEU A 68 16.70 -5.03 -0.85
N LEU A 69 16.56 -6.36 -0.78
CA LEU A 69 15.27 -7.02 -0.86
C LEU A 69 14.36 -6.60 0.30
N ALA A 70 14.86 -6.61 1.55
CA ALA A 70 14.08 -6.18 2.71
C ALA A 70 13.58 -4.73 2.56
N GLU A 71 14.42 -3.83 2.05
CA GLU A 71 14.05 -2.46 1.70
C GLU A 71 12.95 -2.43 0.63
N ALA A 72 13.15 -3.13 -0.49
CA ALA A 72 12.16 -3.16 -1.56
C ALA A 72 10.80 -3.67 -1.07
N VAL A 73 10.81 -4.70 -0.21
CA VAL A 73 9.61 -5.23 0.43
C VAL A 73 8.94 -4.16 1.29
N PHE A 74 9.69 -3.53 2.19
CA PHE A 74 9.17 -2.48 3.06
C PHE A 74 8.59 -1.30 2.28
N TRP A 75 9.31 -0.80 1.27
CA TRP A 75 8.86 0.29 0.41
C TRP A 75 7.54 -0.01 -0.29
N SER A 76 7.37 -1.23 -0.80
CA SER A 76 6.14 -1.65 -1.47
C SER A 76 4.94 -1.72 -0.55
N ILE A 77 5.13 -2.21 0.68
CA ILE A 77 4.08 -2.18 1.70
C ILE A 77 3.72 -0.72 2.02
N GLY A 78 4.73 0.15 2.12
CA GLY A 78 4.53 1.60 2.26
C GLY A 78 3.70 2.19 1.12
N GLU A 79 3.94 1.79 -0.13
CA GLU A 79 3.18 2.29 -1.28
C GLU A 79 1.72 1.86 -1.19
N LEU A 80 1.48 0.60 -0.83
CA LEU A 80 0.13 0.06 -0.63
C LEU A 80 -0.64 0.83 0.46
N ILE A 81 0.00 1.07 1.60
CA ILE A 81 -0.58 1.83 2.70
C ILE A 81 -0.90 3.26 2.26
N ASN A 82 0.02 3.91 1.53
CA ASN A 82 -0.18 5.26 1.03
C ASN A 82 -1.35 5.33 0.04
N ASN A 83 -1.46 4.37 -0.88
CA ASN A 83 -2.56 4.32 -1.84
C ASN A 83 -3.91 4.07 -1.16
N ALA A 84 -3.94 3.20 -0.14
CA ALA A 84 -5.11 3.05 0.72
C ALA A 84 -5.47 4.37 1.44
N ASN A 85 -4.47 5.12 1.91
CA ASN A 85 -4.70 6.41 2.57
C ASN A 85 -5.25 7.47 1.60
N LYS A 86 -4.72 7.55 0.38
CA LYS A 86 -5.27 8.43 -0.66
C LYS A 86 -6.73 8.13 -0.96
N ALA A 87 -7.11 6.85 -1.04
CA ALA A 87 -8.50 6.45 -1.20
C ALA A 87 -9.36 6.90 0.00
N ASN A 88 -8.83 6.81 1.23
CA ASN A 88 -9.50 7.31 2.43
C ASN A 88 -9.68 8.83 2.44
N ASN A 89 -8.68 9.56 1.98
CA ASN A 89 -8.72 11.02 1.87
C ASN A 89 -9.75 11.47 0.83
N ARG A 90 -9.79 10.80 -0.34
CA ARG A 90 -10.82 11.06 -1.37
C ARG A 90 -12.23 10.77 -0.86
N TRP A 91 -12.39 9.67 -0.11
CA TRP A 91 -13.65 9.34 0.55
C TRP A 91 -14.08 10.43 1.52
N ALA A 92 -13.16 10.90 2.36
CA ALA A 92 -13.46 11.93 3.35
C ALA A 92 -13.85 13.25 2.69
N ILE A 93 -13.16 13.63 1.59
CA ILE A 93 -13.50 14.84 0.83
C ILE A 93 -14.90 14.73 0.24
N LEU A 94 -15.21 13.60 -0.42
CA LEU A 94 -16.53 13.38 -1.01
C LEU A 94 -17.63 13.36 0.07
N HIS A 95 -17.46 12.53 1.10
CA HIS A 95 -18.39 12.43 2.21
C HIS A 95 -18.68 13.81 2.81
N ASN A 96 -17.65 14.59 3.13
CA ASN A 96 -17.83 15.91 3.72
C ASN A 96 -18.54 16.89 2.77
N ALA A 97 -18.25 16.85 1.47
CA ALA A 97 -18.92 17.70 0.49
C ALA A 97 -20.42 17.36 0.37
N LEU A 98 -20.77 16.08 0.34
CA LEU A 98 -22.16 15.62 0.30
C LEU A 98 -22.89 16.00 1.59
N TYR A 99 -22.26 15.75 2.74
CA TYR A 99 -22.82 16.05 4.04
C TYR A 99 -23.06 17.55 4.22
N GLN A 100 -22.06 18.39 3.93
CA GLN A 100 -22.20 19.84 4.03
C GLN A 100 -23.32 20.38 3.15
N LYS A 101 -23.48 19.85 1.93
CA LYS A 101 -24.54 20.28 1.03
C LYS A 101 -25.93 19.82 1.48
N ALA A 102 -26.04 18.61 2.00
CA ALA A 102 -27.32 18.04 2.44
C ALA A 102 -27.75 18.50 3.86
N ALA A 103 -26.81 18.95 4.69
CA ALA A 103 -27.07 19.35 6.08
C ALA A 103 -27.52 20.80 6.26
N GLN A 104 -27.40 21.66 5.24
CA GLN A 104 -27.60 23.12 5.36
C GLN A 104 -28.94 23.54 5.97
N ASP A 105 -30.01 22.80 5.70
CA ASP A 105 -31.38 23.13 6.13
C ASP A 105 -32.04 22.00 6.94
N ARG A 106 -31.24 21.10 7.55
CA ARG A 106 -31.76 19.93 8.26
C ARG A 106 -31.74 20.09 9.79
N PRO A 107 -32.76 19.57 10.50
CA PRO A 107 -32.76 19.51 11.95
C PRO A 107 -31.58 18.68 12.49
N GLU A 108 -31.02 19.04 13.64
CA GLU A 108 -29.90 18.32 14.26
C GLU A 108 -30.21 16.83 14.49
N GLY A 109 -31.46 16.49 14.79
CA GLY A 109 -31.90 15.10 14.99
C GLY A 109 -31.85 14.21 13.74
N GLU A 110 -31.75 14.78 12.54
CA GLU A 110 -31.65 14.03 11.28
C GLU A 110 -30.20 13.92 10.77
N LEU A 111 -29.24 14.62 11.38
CA LEU A 111 -27.88 14.71 10.87
C LEU A 111 -27.10 13.39 10.99
N GLU A 112 -27.42 12.55 11.98
CA GLU A 112 -26.76 11.26 12.11
C GLU A 112 -27.25 10.27 11.04
N GLN A 113 -28.56 10.20 10.81
CA GLN A 113 -29.13 9.41 9.71
C GLN A 113 -28.58 9.87 8.35
N LEU A 114 -28.42 11.18 8.14
CA LEU A 114 -27.82 11.71 6.93
C LEU A 114 -26.39 11.18 6.69
N LYS A 115 -25.56 11.10 7.74
CA LYS A 115 -24.20 10.54 7.61
C LYS A 115 -24.25 9.07 7.23
N GLU A 116 -25.09 8.28 7.90
CA GLU A 116 -25.24 6.86 7.63
C GLU A 116 -25.71 6.60 6.19
N ASP A 117 -26.67 7.39 5.71
CA ASP A 117 -27.17 7.28 4.34
C ASP A 117 -26.14 7.70 3.30
N ILE A 118 -25.34 8.74 3.56
CA ILE A 118 -24.23 9.13 2.68
C ILE A 118 -23.17 8.03 2.65
N ASP A 119 -22.82 7.46 3.79
CA ASP A 119 -21.86 6.36 3.89
C ASP A 119 -22.33 5.14 3.11
N TYR A 120 -23.60 4.77 3.29
CA TYR A 120 -24.24 3.68 2.55
C TYR A 120 -24.25 3.97 1.05
N ALA A 121 -24.62 5.19 0.64
CA ALA A 121 -24.67 5.57 -0.76
C ALA A 121 -23.31 5.51 -1.44
N ILE A 122 -22.25 6.01 -0.78
CA ILE A 122 -20.88 5.90 -1.29
C ILE A 122 -20.45 4.42 -1.34
N GLN A 123 -20.81 3.64 -0.33
CA GLN A 123 -20.44 2.22 -0.21
C GLN A 123 -21.03 1.32 -1.28
N HIS A 124 -22.28 1.58 -1.65
CA HIS A 124 -23.02 0.76 -2.60
C HIS A 124 -23.23 1.45 -3.95
N ASN A 125 -22.53 2.58 -4.18
CA ASN A 125 -22.68 3.44 -5.35
C ASN A 125 -24.15 3.82 -5.65
N GLN A 126 -24.95 4.05 -4.60
CA GLN A 126 -26.39 4.32 -4.69
C GLN A 126 -26.68 5.81 -4.84
N THR A 127 -26.31 6.38 -5.98
CA THR A 127 -26.52 7.80 -6.28
C THR A 127 -27.99 8.22 -6.16
N GLU A 128 -28.93 7.34 -6.50
CA GLU A 128 -30.38 7.60 -6.40
C GLU A 128 -30.84 7.91 -4.97
N MET A 129 -30.26 7.26 -3.96
CA MET A 129 -30.60 7.52 -2.56
C MET A 129 -30.28 8.96 -2.14
N LEU A 130 -29.31 9.60 -2.80
CA LEU A 130 -28.92 10.98 -2.47
C LEU A 130 -29.93 12.01 -2.99
N LYS A 131 -30.85 11.63 -3.89
CA LYS A 131 -31.88 12.55 -4.42
C LYS A 131 -32.81 13.08 -3.33
N GLN A 132 -33.17 12.25 -2.35
CA GLN A 132 -33.99 12.67 -1.21
C GLN A 132 -33.32 13.76 -0.34
N TYR A 133 -32.00 13.92 -0.50
CA TYR A 133 -31.18 14.92 0.16
C TYR A 133 -30.91 16.16 -0.70
N GLY A 134 -31.62 16.34 -1.82
CA GLY A 134 -31.41 17.47 -2.73
C GLY A 134 -30.13 17.36 -3.58
N LEU A 135 -29.54 16.17 -3.64
CA LEU A 135 -28.29 15.90 -4.37
C LEU A 135 -28.56 15.26 -5.75
N SER A 136 -29.61 15.73 -6.45
CA SER A 136 -30.08 15.12 -7.70
C SER A 136 -29.11 15.16 -8.88
N ASN A 137 -28.15 16.08 -8.84
CA ASN A 137 -27.13 16.25 -9.89
C ASN A 137 -25.76 15.63 -9.50
N VAL A 138 -25.69 14.92 -8.39
CA VAL A 138 -24.46 14.22 -7.99
C VAL A 138 -24.38 12.91 -8.76
N ASP A 139 -23.22 12.63 -9.34
CA ASP A 139 -22.82 11.30 -9.79
C ASP A 139 -21.61 10.90 -8.93
N LEU A 140 -21.75 9.85 -8.11
CA LEU A 140 -20.70 9.42 -7.20
C LEU A 140 -19.46 8.92 -7.93
N THR A 141 -19.65 8.20 -9.04
CA THR A 141 -18.55 7.65 -9.84
C THR A 141 -17.75 8.78 -10.48
N ALA A 142 -18.44 9.70 -11.17
CA ALA A 142 -17.80 10.86 -11.78
C ALA A 142 -17.13 11.78 -10.75
N SER A 143 -17.74 11.94 -9.57
CA SER A 143 -17.18 12.75 -8.48
C SER A 143 -15.87 12.16 -7.95
N ILE A 144 -15.83 10.84 -7.74
CA ILE A 144 -14.62 10.13 -7.31
C ILE A 144 -13.54 10.20 -8.38
N LEU A 145 -13.88 9.94 -9.64
CA LEU A 145 -12.93 10.06 -10.75
C LEU A 145 -12.32 11.45 -10.79
N LYS A 146 -13.13 12.51 -10.70
CA LYS A 146 -12.65 13.90 -10.66
C LYS A 146 -11.73 14.18 -9.46
N LEU A 147 -12.02 13.62 -8.28
CA LEU A 147 -11.14 13.72 -7.11
C LEU A 147 -9.81 13.00 -7.35
N ILE A 148 -9.84 11.83 -7.99
CA ILE A 148 -8.62 11.12 -8.37
C ILE A 148 -7.80 11.97 -9.34
N GLU A 149 -8.44 12.60 -10.33
CA GLU A 149 -7.77 13.46 -11.30
C GLU A 149 -7.14 14.71 -10.69
N LYS A 150 -7.89 15.36 -9.80
CA LYS A 150 -7.43 16.58 -9.11
C LYS A 150 -6.25 16.30 -8.17
N HIS A 151 -6.15 15.08 -7.63
CA HIS A 151 -5.14 14.67 -6.66
C HIS A 151 -4.25 13.54 -7.21
N ARG A 152 -3.88 13.59 -8.51
CA ARG A 152 -3.02 12.60 -9.17
C ARG A 152 -1.60 12.55 -8.61
N THR A 153 -1.06 13.67 -8.15
CA THR A 153 0.38 13.90 -7.95
C THR A 153 0.85 13.85 -6.51
N ASN A 154 0.03 13.46 -5.52
CA ASN A 154 0.53 13.40 -4.14
C ASN A 154 1.53 12.24 -4.02
N SER A 155 2.80 12.61 -4.17
CA SER A 155 3.99 11.82 -3.94
C SER A 155 4.04 11.33 -2.50
N PHE A 156 4.81 10.26 -2.30
CA PHE A 156 5.06 9.60 -1.02
C PHE A 156 5.22 10.59 0.13
N ALA A 157 4.19 10.69 0.96
CA ALA A 157 4.33 11.28 2.27
C ALA A 157 3.39 10.51 3.21
N LEU A 158 3.97 9.59 3.97
CA LEU A 158 3.33 8.98 5.15
C LEU A 158 2.93 10.06 6.20
N SER A 159 3.20 11.34 5.92
CA SER A 159 2.78 12.52 6.69
C SER A 159 1.36 13.01 6.37
N GLU A 160 0.65 12.45 5.39
CA GLU A 160 -0.76 12.81 5.17
C GLU A 160 -1.64 12.27 6.32
N SER A 161 -2.51 13.12 6.88
CA SER A 161 -3.41 12.73 7.97
C SER A 161 -4.31 11.56 7.52
N PHE A 162 -4.24 10.43 8.22
CA PHE A 162 -5.07 9.28 7.90
C PHE A 162 -6.51 9.54 8.29
N LYS A 163 -7.48 9.34 7.40
CA LYS A 163 -8.91 9.56 7.72
C LYS A 163 -9.64 8.32 8.20
N LYS A 164 -9.19 7.15 7.76
CA LYS A 164 -9.65 5.82 8.18
C LYS A 164 -8.47 4.92 8.55
N LYS A 165 -8.74 3.88 9.32
CA LYS A 165 -7.80 2.84 9.73
C LYS A 165 -7.48 1.92 8.53
N ILE A 166 -6.20 1.64 8.33
CA ILE A 166 -5.67 0.67 7.37
C ILE A 166 -5.01 -0.44 8.18
N ASP A 167 -5.41 -1.67 7.93
CA ASP A 167 -4.91 -2.83 8.66
C ASP A 167 -3.89 -3.59 7.80
N VAL A 168 -2.72 -3.86 8.37
CA VAL A 168 -1.68 -4.66 7.72
C VAL A 168 -1.56 -5.98 8.46
N THR A 169 -1.82 -7.10 7.79
CA THR A 169 -1.59 -8.42 8.38
C THR A 169 -0.32 -9.05 7.84
N LEU A 170 0.47 -9.66 8.71
CA LEU A 170 1.73 -10.32 8.38
C LEU A 170 1.69 -11.78 8.84
N ARG A 171 2.18 -12.70 8.01
CA ARG A 171 2.32 -14.12 8.36
C ARG A 171 3.43 -14.79 7.57
N ILE A 172 4.05 -15.80 8.16
CA ILE A 172 4.91 -16.75 7.45
C ILE A 172 4.18 -18.09 7.35
N LYS A 173 4.10 -18.66 6.14
CA LYS A 173 3.57 -20.01 5.92
C LYS A 173 4.64 -20.90 5.29
N PRO A 174 4.89 -22.10 5.85
CA PRO A 174 5.74 -23.07 5.18
C PRO A 174 5.06 -23.59 3.90
N ARG A 175 5.86 -23.79 2.85
CA ARG A 175 5.50 -24.48 1.60
C ARG A 175 6.56 -25.53 1.28
N ASN A 176 6.25 -26.40 0.32
CA ASN A 176 7.13 -27.49 -0.10
C ASN A 176 8.52 -27.01 -0.56
N GLU A 177 8.59 -25.78 -1.10
CA GLU A 177 9.80 -25.21 -1.69
C GLU A 177 10.49 -24.18 -0.76
N GLY A 178 9.96 -23.94 0.44
CA GLY A 178 10.48 -22.93 1.38
C GLY A 178 9.36 -22.19 2.09
N ASP A 179 9.73 -21.18 2.87
CA ASP A 179 8.74 -20.34 3.56
C ASP A 179 8.23 -19.20 2.67
N LEU A 180 6.96 -18.85 2.82
CA LEU A 180 6.34 -17.68 2.19
C LEU A 180 6.00 -16.64 3.26
N PHE A 181 6.43 -15.40 3.03
CA PHE A 181 5.93 -14.23 3.74
C PHE A 181 4.69 -13.71 3.04
N ILE A 182 3.56 -13.71 3.76
CA ILE A 182 2.26 -13.26 3.28
C ILE A 182 1.91 -11.95 3.99
N ILE A 183 1.68 -10.92 3.20
CA ILE A 183 1.27 -9.59 3.66
C ILE A 183 -0.12 -9.30 3.11
N HIS A 184 -0.99 -8.74 3.93
CA HIS A 184 -2.22 -8.12 3.45
C HIS A 184 -2.29 -6.67 3.88
N VAL A 185 -2.55 -5.76 2.94
CA VAL A 185 -2.91 -4.37 3.24
C VAL A 185 -4.40 -4.22 3.00
N ILE A 186 -5.13 -4.02 4.09
CA ILE A 186 -6.59 -4.00 4.16
C ILE A 186 -7.02 -2.54 4.32
N ASN A 187 -7.54 -1.98 3.23
CA ASN A 187 -8.17 -0.68 3.24
C ASN A 187 -9.66 -0.82 3.57
N ASN A 188 -10.11 -0.31 4.71
CA ASN A 188 -11.51 -0.36 5.12
C ASN A 188 -12.31 0.82 4.54
N SER A 189 -12.19 1.03 3.23
CA SER A 189 -12.88 2.11 2.53
C SER A 189 -13.64 1.60 1.32
N PRO A 190 -14.88 2.09 1.12
CA PRO A 190 -15.72 1.66 0.01
C PRO A 190 -15.22 2.12 -1.36
N ILE A 191 -14.37 3.16 -1.43
CA ILE A 191 -14.01 3.80 -2.70
C ILE A 191 -13.25 2.88 -3.65
N THR A 192 -12.57 1.87 -3.14
CA THR A 192 -11.82 0.91 -3.95
C THR A 192 -12.70 -0.09 -4.70
N VAL A 193 -14.02 -0.11 -4.43
CA VAL A 193 -15.01 -0.82 -5.27
C VAL A 193 -15.26 -0.07 -6.58
N ILE A 194 -15.11 1.26 -6.59
CA ILE A 194 -15.35 2.13 -7.75
C ILE A 194 -14.10 2.24 -8.65
N ASP A 195 -12.92 1.89 -8.14
CA ASP A 195 -11.63 1.98 -8.85
C ASP A 195 -11.06 0.62 -9.28
N ARG A 196 -11.89 -0.43 -9.28
CA ARG A 196 -11.48 -1.81 -9.55
C ARG A 196 -10.80 -1.95 -10.92
N GLU A 197 -11.39 -1.39 -11.97
CA GLU A 197 -10.85 -1.47 -13.34
C GLU A 197 -9.45 -0.85 -13.46
N ARG A 198 -9.20 0.26 -12.77
CA ARG A 198 -7.90 0.92 -12.75
C ARG A 198 -6.86 0.14 -11.95
N VAL A 199 -7.27 -0.44 -10.82
CA VAL A 199 -6.39 -1.33 -10.04
C VAL A 199 -6.01 -2.55 -10.86
N GLU A 200 -6.97 -3.18 -11.54
CA GLU A 200 -6.73 -4.31 -12.44
C GLU A 200 -5.85 -3.91 -13.64
N TYR A 201 -6.10 -2.74 -14.23
CA TYR A 201 -5.26 -2.17 -15.30
C TYR A 201 -3.82 -1.96 -14.83
N ASN A 202 -3.61 -1.32 -13.67
CA ASN A 202 -2.28 -1.09 -13.11
C ASN A 202 -1.56 -2.41 -12.82
N LEU A 203 -2.26 -3.39 -12.24
CA LEU A 203 -1.71 -4.73 -12.03
C LEU A 203 -1.32 -5.39 -13.36
N ASN A 204 -2.12 -5.26 -14.40
CA ASN A 204 -1.80 -5.80 -15.73
C ASN A 204 -0.62 -5.05 -16.39
N LYS A 205 -0.49 -3.73 -16.21
CA LYS A 205 0.67 -2.99 -16.72
C LYS A 205 1.95 -3.37 -15.98
N ILE A 206 1.87 -3.53 -14.66
CA ILE A 206 2.96 -4.09 -13.87
C ILE A 206 3.33 -5.49 -14.37
N LYS A 207 2.35 -6.36 -14.72
CA LYS A 207 2.64 -7.67 -15.36
C LYS A 207 3.43 -7.53 -16.65
N GLU A 208 2.94 -6.69 -17.57
CA GLU A 208 3.55 -6.47 -18.88
C GLU A 208 4.99 -5.95 -18.73
N ASP A 209 5.17 -4.89 -17.93
CA ASP A 209 6.48 -4.30 -17.60
C ASP A 209 7.44 -5.37 -17.05
N LEU A 210 6.97 -6.26 -16.19
CA LEU A 210 7.81 -7.28 -15.56
C LEU A 210 8.09 -8.47 -16.47
N ILE A 211 7.21 -8.79 -17.41
CA ILE A 211 7.50 -9.77 -18.48
C ILE A 211 8.60 -9.21 -19.39
N GLU A 212 8.51 -7.92 -19.74
CA GLU A 212 9.51 -7.22 -20.53
C GLU A 212 10.86 -7.11 -19.80
N ALA A 213 10.83 -6.79 -18.50
CA ALA A 213 12.02 -6.79 -17.65
C ALA A 213 12.73 -8.14 -17.60
N GLY A 214 12.01 -9.27 -17.69
CA GLY A 214 12.63 -10.58 -17.78
C GLY A 214 13.53 -10.77 -19.02
N LYS A 215 13.39 -9.91 -20.03
CA LYS A 215 14.23 -9.88 -21.23
C LYS A 215 15.44 -8.96 -21.08
N SER A 216 15.28 -7.83 -20.37
CA SER A 216 16.33 -6.84 -20.08
C SER A 216 16.18 -6.29 -18.65
N PRO A 217 16.65 -7.01 -17.62
CA PRO A 217 16.38 -6.67 -16.24
C PRO A 217 16.93 -5.28 -15.84
N PHE A 218 18.24 -5.05 -16.07
CA PHE A 218 18.92 -3.81 -15.68
C PHE A 218 18.29 -2.55 -16.31
N GLU A 219 17.90 -2.61 -17.58
CA GLU A 219 17.23 -1.51 -18.26
C GLU A 219 15.84 -1.24 -17.65
N ALA A 220 15.10 -2.28 -17.28
CA ALA A 220 13.82 -2.13 -16.61
C ALA A 220 13.97 -1.50 -15.21
N ALA A 221 15.03 -1.83 -14.48
CA ALA A 221 15.32 -1.24 -13.16
C ALA A 221 15.63 0.26 -13.25
N VAL A 222 16.36 0.70 -14.29
CA VAL A 222 16.62 2.12 -14.54
C VAL A 222 15.35 2.86 -14.96
N GLN A 223 14.52 2.24 -15.82
CA GLN A 223 13.29 2.85 -16.32
C GLN A 223 12.15 2.91 -15.29
N LEU A 224 12.25 2.16 -14.18
CA LEU A 224 11.19 2.06 -13.17
C LEU A 224 10.74 3.39 -12.57
N TYR A 225 11.68 4.32 -12.44
CA TYR A 225 11.44 5.62 -11.83
C TYR A 225 11.25 6.74 -12.87
N ASP A 226 11.48 6.46 -14.15
CA ASP A 226 11.40 7.42 -15.26
C ASP A 226 10.08 7.36 -16.05
N LYS A 227 9.18 6.41 -15.75
CA LYS A 227 7.89 6.33 -16.45
C LYS A 227 6.92 7.42 -15.98
N ALA A 228 6.80 8.48 -16.78
CA ALA A 228 5.80 9.55 -16.61
C ALA A 228 4.35 9.03 -16.49
N GLU A 229 4.08 7.82 -16.99
CA GLU A 229 2.78 7.14 -16.92
C GLU A 229 2.43 6.65 -15.50
N ASP A 230 3.42 6.39 -14.65
CA ASP A 230 3.21 6.02 -13.24
C ASP A 230 2.65 7.19 -12.40
N HIS A 231 2.93 8.42 -12.85
CA HIS A 231 2.32 9.63 -12.31
C HIS A 231 0.91 9.89 -12.84
N ARG A 232 0.52 9.32 -13.98
CA ARG A 232 -0.85 9.38 -14.52
C ARG A 232 -1.80 8.42 -13.77
N GLY A 233 -1.25 7.35 -13.20
CA GLY A 233 -1.98 6.23 -12.58
C GLY A 233 -2.18 6.28 -11.07
N GLY A 234 -1.51 7.18 -10.32
CA GLY A 234 -1.74 7.35 -8.87
C GLY A 234 -0.68 6.74 -7.94
N GLY A 235 0.41 6.17 -8.50
CA GLY A 235 1.64 5.88 -7.75
C GLY A 235 1.63 4.60 -6.89
N PHE A 236 1.15 3.47 -7.42
CA PHE A 236 1.27 2.14 -6.79
C PHE A 236 2.27 1.20 -7.50
N GLY A 237 2.76 1.60 -8.68
CA GLY A 237 3.52 0.69 -9.54
C GLY A 237 4.99 0.59 -9.21
N ALA A 238 5.62 1.63 -8.67
CA ALA A 238 7.08 1.70 -8.57
C ALA A 238 7.64 0.69 -7.57
N GLY A 239 7.17 0.72 -6.32
CA GLY A 239 7.62 -0.18 -5.25
C GLY A 239 7.29 -1.63 -5.54
N LEU A 240 6.05 -1.93 -5.97
CA LEU A 240 5.71 -3.30 -6.37
C LEU A 240 6.65 -3.84 -7.44
N ARG A 241 6.93 -3.05 -8.47
CA ARG A 241 7.86 -3.47 -9.50
C ARG A 241 9.29 -3.55 -8.95
N SER A 242 9.71 -2.71 -8.01
CA SER A 242 11.00 -2.84 -7.32
C SER A 242 11.14 -4.20 -6.67
N ILE A 243 10.15 -4.69 -5.88
CA ILE A 243 10.20 -6.06 -5.34
C ILE A 243 10.41 -7.06 -6.47
N VAL A 244 9.60 -6.99 -7.53
CA VAL A 244 9.65 -8.03 -8.56
C VAL A 244 10.94 -7.98 -9.37
N LEU A 245 11.53 -6.80 -9.58
CA LEU A 245 12.88 -6.72 -10.15
C LEU A 245 13.92 -7.27 -9.18
N PHE A 246 13.90 -6.95 -7.90
CA PHE A 246 14.80 -7.59 -6.92
C PHE A 246 14.67 -9.11 -6.88
N LEU A 247 13.45 -9.62 -7.08
CA LEU A 247 13.18 -11.05 -7.19
C LEU A 247 13.66 -11.66 -8.53
N LYS A 248 13.64 -10.92 -9.64
CA LYS A 248 14.00 -11.40 -11.00
C LYS A 248 15.45 -11.15 -11.41
N GLU A 249 16.10 -10.12 -10.88
CA GLU A 249 17.50 -9.69 -11.17
C GLU A 249 18.56 -10.69 -10.72
N GLY A 250 18.18 -11.92 -10.31
CA GLY A 250 19.16 -12.96 -10.02
C GLY A 250 20.06 -12.61 -8.83
N TYR A 251 19.55 -11.82 -7.88
CA TYR A 251 20.08 -11.96 -6.53
C TYR A 251 19.88 -13.43 -6.15
N ASN A 252 20.97 -14.07 -5.74
CA ASN A 252 21.09 -15.52 -5.70
C ASN A 252 20.61 -16.20 -4.39
N PRO A 253 19.59 -15.73 -3.61
CA PRO A 253 19.20 -16.46 -2.40
C PRO A 253 17.91 -17.28 -2.55
N PHE A 254 17.31 -17.38 -3.74
CA PHE A 254 16.07 -18.11 -3.96
C PHE A 254 16.26 -19.36 -4.82
N ASP A 255 15.90 -20.52 -4.27
CA ASP A 255 15.89 -21.80 -4.98
C ASP A 255 14.49 -22.12 -5.57
N VAL A 256 13.57 -21.14 -5.62
CA VAL A 256 12.15 -21.31 -5.98
C VAL A 256 11.73 -20.48 -7.20
N ASP A 257 10.81 -21.01 -8.01
CA ASP A 257 10.27 -20.27 -9.16
C ASP A 257 9.26 -19.20 -8.71
N ILE A 258 9.40 -17.99 -9.29
CA ILE A 258 8.64 -16.81 -8.87
C ILE A 258 7.48 -16.58 -9.83
N VAL A 259 6.31 -17.08 -9.44
CA VAL A 259 5.08 -16.95 -10.24
C VAL A 259 4.38 -15.62 -9.95
N TYR A 260 4.47 -14.67 -10.88
CA TYR A 260 3.93 -13.32 -10.74
C TYR A 260 2.44 -13.29 -10.31
N SER A 261 1.58 -14.12 -10.91
CA SER A 261 0.13 -14.08 -10.63
C SER A 261 -0.23 -14.42 -9.18
N ARG A 262 0.74 -14.96 -8.44
CA ARG A 262 0.64 -15.27 -7.02
C ARG A 262 1.27 -14.18 -6.14
N LEU A 263 2.21 -13.40 -6.67
CA LEU A 263 2.95 -12.38 -5.93
C LEU A 263 2.04 -11.26 -5.42
N ILE A 264 1.11 -10.77 -6.24
CA ILE A 264 0.23 -9.66 -5.88
C ILE A 264 -1.19 -10.00 -6.30
N GLN A 265 -2.10 -9.97 -5.34
CA GLN A 265 -3.51 -10.22 -5.56
C GLN A 265 -4.34 -9.06 -5.01
N TYR A 266 -5.39 -8.71 -5.73
CA TYR A 266 -6.40 -7.78 -5.27
C TYR A 266 -7.70 -8.54 -5.07
N ARG A 267 -8.38 -8.27 -3.95
CA ARG A 267 -9.73 -8.76 -3.67
C ARG A 267 -10.54 -7.67 -2.98
N SER A 268 -11.74 -7.45 -3.47
CA SER A 268 -12.78 -6.70 -2.77
C SER A 268 -13.53 -7.65 -1.85
N ALA A 269 -13.63 -7.32 -0.57
CA ALA A 269 -14.33 -8.10 0.45
C ALA A 269 -15.26 -7.17 1.22
N ALA A 270 -16.56 -7.22 0.89
CA ALA A 270 -17.57 -6.30 1.41
C ALA A 270 -17.14 -4.83 1.26
N ASN A 271 -16.83 -4.15 2.37
CA ASN A 271 -16.49 -2.72 2.42
C ASN A 271 -14.98 -2.47 2.46
N SER A 272 -14.20 -3.53 2.31
CA SER A 272 -12.76 -3.49 2.40
C SER A 272 -12.13 -3.93 1.09
N THR A 273 -10.96 -3.37 0.82
CA THR A 273 -10.08 -3.83 -0.25
C THR A 273 -8.83 -4.39 0.33
N ILE A 274 -8.47 -5.58 -0.13
CA ILE A 274 -7.33 -6.32 0.38
C ILE A 274 -6.35 -6.50 -0.77
N PHE A 275 -5.20 -5.84 -0.64
CA PHE A 275 -4.03 -6.15 -1.43
C PHE A 275 -3.23 -7.22 -0.71
N SER A 276 -3.03 -8.37 -1.35
CA SER A 276 -2.25 -9.48 -0.82
C SER A 276 -0.94 -9.55 -1.57
N VAL A 277 0.17 -9.61 -0.83
CA VAL A 277 1.51 -9.80 -1.37
C VAL A 277 2.08 -11.10 -0.81
N GLU A 278 2.46 -12.04 -1.66
CA GLU A 278 3.05 -13.32 -1.27
C GLU A 278 4.49 -13.39 -1.78
N LEU A 279 5.45 -13.47 -0.87
CA LEU A 279 6.87 -13.41 -1.19
C LEU A 279 7.59 -14.65 -0.67
N PRO A 280 8.42 -15.33 -1.48
CA PRO A 280 9.29 -16.35 -0.94
C PRO A 280 10.31 -15.73 0.02
N ILE A 281 10.61 -16.45 1.10
CA ILE A 281 11.67 -16.12 2.03
C ILE A 281 12.92 -16.89 1.59
N PRO A 282 14.05 -16.20 1.37
CA PRO A 282 15.26 -16.88 0.94
C PRO A 282 15.78 -17.84 2.01
N VAL A 283 16.20 -19.04 1.61
CA VAL A 283 16.74 -20.04 2.53
C VAL A 283 18.11 -19.58 3.03
N HIS A 284 18.39 -19.70 4.33
CA HIS A 284 19.73 -19.48 4.87
C HIS A 284 20.65 -20.59 4.37
N LYS A 285 21.65 -20.25 3.55
CA LYS A 285 22.79 -21.13 3.25
C LYS A 285 23.91 -20.80 4.22
#